data_AF-A0A3N6MWD3-F1
#
_entry.id   AF-A0A3N6MWD3-F1
#
_cell.length_a   1.000
_cell.length_b   1.000
_cell.length_c   1.000
_cell.angle_alpha   90.00
_cell.angle_beta   90.00
_cell.angle_gamma   90.00
#
_symmetry.space_group_name_H-M   'P 1'
#
loop_
_entity.id
_entity.type
_entity.pdbx_description
1 polymer ?
#
loop_
_entity_poly.entity_id
_entity_poly.type
_entity_poly.pdbx_seq_one_letter_code
_entity_poly.pdbx_strand_id
1 'polypeptide(L)'
;MKLTDFQIGLEFMEGPFWWRCTDIGTRSIAAIKLAEDDTVWYAGPPYMIEEVVLDEARIADCHLTEEEHVEAALVEADTSSHPGYPHEALRRMTKARLKSRAYPRTGMFRFDRVWSDGKILHPYAAHKVGEEWIVSFYLPFTQGWGEMSETQFIALPIATAFDIKRRAAQLANPRRT
;
A
#
# COMPACT_ATOMS: atom_id res chain seq x y z
N MET A 1 4.43 12.23 -7.18
CA MET A 1 5.47 12.92 -8.01
C MET A 1 6.12 11.91 -8.97
N LYS A 2 7.02 12.33 -9.88
CA LYS A 2 7.86 11.43 -10.70
C LYS A 2 9.29 11.42 -10.18
N LEU A 3 10.04 10.34 -10.46
CA LEU A 3 11.44 10.21 -10.04
C LEU A 3 12.31 11.40 -10.50
N THR A 4 12.06 11.90 -11.71
CA THR A 4 12.79 13.04 -12.30
C THR A 4 12.55 14.37 -11.60
N ASP A 5 11.52 14.45 -10.75
CA ASP A 5 11.18 15.67 -10.02
C ASP A 5 12.03 15.80 -8.73
N PHE A 6 12.72 14.73 -8.32
CA PHE A 6 13.51 14.71 -7.09
C PHE A 6 14.92 15.27 -7.31
N GLN A 7 15.40 15.96 -6.27
CA GLN A 7 16.79 16.38 -6.10
C GLN A 7 17.19 16.15 -4.65
N ILE A 8 18.46 15.86 -4.38
CA ILE A 8 18.96 15.72 -3.02
C ILE A 8 18.71 17.03 -2.25
N GLY A 9 18.13 16.93 -1.06
CA GLY A 9 17.69 18.05 -0.24
C GLY A 9 16.25 18.49 -0.48
N LEU A 10 15.56 17.97 -1.51
CA LEU A 10 14.14 18.27 -1.74
C LEU A 10 13.30 17.77 -0.58
N GLU A 11 12.46 18.65 -0.03
CA GLU A 11 11.43 18.30 0.93
C GLU A 11 10.11 18.04 0.21
N PHE A 12 9.41 16.99 0.63
CA PHE A 12 8.16 16.52 0.01
C PHE A 12 7.30 15.79 1.04
N MET A 13 6.02 15.62 0.74
CA MET A 13 5.08 14.84 1.54
C MET A 13 4.90 13.45 0.96
N GLU A 14 4.84 12.43 1.82
CA GLU A 14 4.35 11.09 1.51
C GLU A 14 3.50 10.62 2.68
N GLY A 15 2.23 10.29 2.40
CA GLY A 15 1.19 10.24 3.42
C GLY A 15 1.15 11.53 4.26
N PRO A 16 0.90 11.45 5.58
CA PRO A 16 0.77 12.63 6.45
C PRO A 16 2.13 13.19 6.93
N PHE A 17 3.24 12.79 6.32
CA PHE A 17 4.58 13.10 6.83
C PHE A 17 5.43 13.85 5.81
N TRP A 18 6.23 14.79 6.31
CA TRP A 18 7.29 15.44 5.55
C TRP A 18 8.56 14.59 5.54
N TRP A 19 9.21 14.57 4.39
CA TRP A 19 10.43 13.84 4.09
C TRP A 19 11.42 14.76 3.39
N ARG A 20 12.72 14.45 3.52
CA ARG A 20 13.79 15.07 2.75
C ARG A 20 14.53 14.01 1.96
N CYS A 21 14.64 14.19 0.65
CA CYS A 21 15.41 13.31 -0.23
C CYS A 21 16.91 13.42 0.08
N THR A 22 17.58 12.29 0.26
CA THR A 22 19.00 12.22 0.60
C THR A 22 19.83 11.51 -0.48
N ASP A 23 19.19 10.64 -1.28
CA ASP A 23 19.82 10.02 -2.45
C ASP A 23 18.78 9.69 -3.55
N ILE A 24 19.25 9.59 -4.80
CA ILE A 24 18.42 9.30 -5.97
C ILE A 24 19.01 8.12 -6.73
N GLY A 25 18.30 7.00 -6.69
CA GLY A 25 18.60 5.82 -7.49
C GLY A 25 17.96 5.88 -8.88
N THR A 26 18.11 4.80 -9.64
CA THR A 26 17.54 4.69 -11.00
C THR A 26 16.03 4.49 -11.03
N ARG A 27 15.46 4.00 -9.93
CA ARG A 27 14.04 3.59 -9.81
C ARG A 27 13.41 3.96 -8.45
N SER A 28 14.22 4.48 -7.54
CA SER A 28 13.85 4.72 -6.14
C SER A 28 14.59 5.95 -5.64
N ILE A 29 14.15 6.48 -4.50
CA ILE A 29 14.91 7.49 -3.75
C ILE A 29 15.18 6.98 -2.34
N ALA A 30 16.22 7.51 -1.70
CA ALA A 30 16.39 7.44 -0.27
C ALA A 30 15.95 8.77 0.35
N ALA A 31 15.27 8.71 1.49
CA ALA A 31 14.79 9.89 2.18
C ALA A 31 14.75 9.69 3.70
N ILE A 32 14.86 10.80 4.41
CA ILE A 32 14.73 10.86 5.87
C ILE A 32 13.44 11.58 6.25
N LYS A 33 12.76 11.11 7.29
CA LYS A 33 11.51 11.71 7.77
C LYS A 33 11.77 12.93 8.65
N LEU A 34 11.08 14.04 8.41
CA LEU A 34 11.20 15.27 9.18
C LEU A 34 10.18 15.28 10.33
N ALA A 35 10.48 14.55 11.41
CA ALA A 35 9.60 14.40 12.58
C ALA A 35 10.16 14.96 13.89
N GLU A 36 11.42 15.34 13.91
CA GLU A 36 12.15 15.92 15.03
C GLU A 36 12.14 17.46 14.97
N ASP A 37 12.04 18.10 16.13
CA ASP A 37 12.04 19.56 16.25
C ASP A 37 13.45 20.17 16.06
N ASP A 38 14.50 19.45 16.48
CA ASP A 38 15.88 19.93 16.39
C ASP A 38 16.56 19.48 15.10
N THR A 39 17.05 20.46 14.33
CA THR A 39 17.76 20.24 13.07
C THR A 39 18.99 19.35 13.18
N VAL A 40 19.59 19.21 14.37
CA VAL A 40 20.76 18.35 14.60
C VAL A 40 20.48 16.89 14.23
N TRP A 41 19.24 16.42 14.38
CA TRP A 41 18.81 15.07 13.98
C TRP A 41 18.97 14.79 12.48
N TYR A 42 18.96 15.85 11.69
CA TYR A 42 19.10 15.80 10.23
C TYR A 42 20.52 16.14 9.76
N ALA A 43 21.47 16.33 10.68
CA ALA A 43 22.87 16.51 10.35
C ALA A 43 23.48 15.15 9.97
N GLY A 44 23.89 15.03 8.71
CA GLY A 44 24.50 13.82 8.16
C GLY A 44 25.14 14.08 6.80
N PRO A 45 25.69 13.04 6.15
CA PRO A 45 25.77 11.65 6.61
C PRO A 45 26.86 11.38 7.68
N PRO A 46 26.70 10.33 8.53
CA PRO A 46 25.49 9.53 8.71
C PRO A 46 24.40 10.33 9.45
N TYR A 47 23.14 10.21 9.00
CA TYR A 47 22.01 10.84 9.68
C TYR A 47 21.71 10.11 11.00
N MET A 48 21.25 10.85 12.03
CA MET A 48 20.84 10.25 13.31
C MET A 48 19.46 9.58 13.23
N ILE A 49 18.72 9.81 12.15
CA ILE A 49 17.43 9.20 11.87
C ILE A 49 17.52 8.19 10.73
N GLU A 50 16.53 7.29 10.67
CA GLU A 50 16.46 6.25 9.64
C GLU A 50 16.30 6.86 8.25
N GLU A 51 17.19 6.45 7.36
CA GLU A 51 17.06 6.70 5.93
C GLU A 51 16.29 5.53 5.28
N VAL A 52 15.19 5.86 4.61
CA VAL A 52 14.24 4.90 4.07
C VAL A 52 14.25 4.95 2.55
N VAL A 53 14.28 3.77 1.92
CA VAL A 53 14.15 3.64 0.48
C VAL A 53 12.67 3.67 0.07
N LEU A 54 12.32 4.61 -0.80
CA LEU A 54 11.01 4.79 -1.41
C LEU A 54 11.03 4.21 -2.82
N ASP A 55 10.21 3.19 -3.05
CA ASP A 55 10.01 2.56 -4.37
C ASP A 55 9.10 3.41 -5.27
N GLU A 56 8.89 2.98 -6.51
CA GLU A 56 8.09 3.70 -7.50
C GLU A 56 6.65 3.95 -7.06
N ALA A 57 6.07 3.02 -6.30
CA ALA A 57 4.71 3.16 -5.81
C ALA A 57 4.63 4.28 -4.76
N ARG A 58 5.63 4.36 -3.87
CA ARG A 58 5.71 5.45 -2.87
C ARG A 58 6.06 6.79 -3.50
N ILE A 59 6.92 6.81 -4.52
CA ILE A 59 7.26 8.02 -5.29
C ILE A 59 6.02 8.61 -5.98
N ALA A 60 5.16 7.75 -6.53
CA ALA A 60 3.92 8.17 -7.18
C ALA A 60 2.99 8.91 -6.20
N ASP A 61 2.99 8.50 -4.93
CA ASP A 61 2.19 9.06 -3.81
C ASP A 61 2.86 10.27 -3.11
N CYS A 62 3.97 10.76 -3.64
CA CYS A 62 4.62 11.96 -3.10
C CYS A 62 4.00 13.25 -3.64
N HIS A 63 4.00 14.31 -2.82
CA HIS A 63 3.47 15.65 -3.15
C HIS A 63 4.43 16.75 -2.71
N LEU A 64 4.43 17.91 -3.37
CA LEU A 64 5.29 19.03 -2.98
C LEU A 64 4.69 19.88 -1.86
N THR A 65 3.37 19.90 -1.74
CA THR A 65 2.66 20.67 -0.72
C THR A 65 1.56 19.86 -0.05
N GLU A 66 1.10 20.37 1.09
CA GLU A 66 -0.03 19.80 1.81
C GLU A 66 -1.33 19.91 1.00
N GLU A 67 -1.52 21.02 0.29
CA GLU A 67 -2.68 21.21 -0.58
C GLU A 67 -2.72 20.19 -1.72
N GLU A 68 -1.58 19.89 -2.34
CA GLU A 68 -1.50 18.86 -3.39
C GLU A 68 -1.81 17.47 -2.83
N HIS A 69 -1.35 17.17 -1.61
CA HIS A 69 -1.66 15.90 -0.94
C HIS A 69 -3.14 15.78 -0.61
N VAL A 70 -3.75 16.83 -0.04
CA VAL A 70 -5.19 16.87 0.27
C VAL A 70 -6.02 16.74 -0.99
N GLU A 71 -5.69 17.49 -2.06
CA GLU A 71 -6.41 17.41 -3.33
C GLU A 71 -6.30 16.01 -3.94
N ALA A 72 -5.11 15.39 -3.92
CA ALA A 72 -4.93 14.03 -4.40
C ALA A 72 -5.78 13.01 -3.61
N ALA A 73 -5.84 13.15 -2.28
CA ALA A 73 -6.66 12.29 -1.43
C ALA A 73 -8.17 12.46 -1.72
N LEU A 74 -8.63 13.69 -2.00
CA LEU A 74 -10.02 13.96 -2.40
C LEU A 74 -10.33 13.36 -3.78
N VAL A 75 -9.45 13.56 -4.76
CA VAL A 75 -9.60 12.96 -6.10
C VAL A 75 -9.60 11.44 -6.01
N GLU A 76 -8.73 10.83 -5.19
CA GLU A 76 -8.75 9.40 -4.96
C GLU A 76 -10.06 8.95 -4.33
N ALA A 77 -10.54 9.63 -3.29
CA ALA A 77 -11.81 9.31 -2.65
C ALA A 77 -13.00 9.37 -3.63
N ASP A 78 -13.03 10.37 -4.52
CA ASP A 78 -14.10 10.57 -5.51
C ASP A 78 -14.01 9.60 -6.70
N THR A 79 -12.80 9.20 -7.10
CA THR A 79 -12.58 8.38 -8.30
C THR A 79 -12.35 6.91 -7.99
N SER A 80 -12.07 6.56 -6.74
CA SER A 80 -11.83 5.19 -6.32
C SER A 80 -13.10 4.37 -6.47
N SER A 81 -13.01 3.35 -7.33
CA SER A 81 -14.06 2.33 -7.44
C SER A 81 -13.92 1.25 -6.36
N HIS A 82 -12.97 1.40 -5.43
CA HIS A 82 -12.79 0.47 -4.32
C HIS A 82 -13.82 0.80 -3.22
N PRO A 83 -14.57 -0.19 -2.71
CA PRO A 83 -15.64 0.04 -1.72
C PRO A 83 -15.13 0.40 -0.31
N GLY A 84 -13.85 0.74 -0.17
CA GLY A 84 -13.17 0.86 1.12
C GLY A 84 -13.26 -0.42 1.96
N TYR A 85 -13.11 -0.24 3.28
CA TYR A 85 -13.22 -1.31 4.26
C TYR A 85 -14.17 -0.88 5.39
N PRO A 86 -15.23 -1.64 5.68
CA PRO A 86 -16.04 -1.41 6.87
C PRO A 86 -15.20 -1.45 8.15
N HIS A 87 -15.60 -0.68 9.16
CA HIS A 87 -14.86 -0.57 10.42
C HIS A 87 -14.63 -1.94 11.09
N GLU A 88 -15.61 -2.84 11.06
CA GLU A 88 -15.45 -4.21 11.58
C GLU A 88 -14.40 -5.04 10.82
N ALA A 89 -14.32 -4.86 9.50
CA ALA A 89 -13.35 -5.54 8.66
C ALA A 89 -11.93 -5.03 9.00
N LEU A 90 -11.75 -3.71 9.07
CA LEU A 90 -10.49 -3.09 9.50
C LEU A 90 -10.06 -3.62 10.87
N ARG A 91 -10.96 -3.63 11.87
CA ARG A 91 -10.66 -4.13 13.21
C ARG A 91 -10.21 -5.59 13.20
N ARG A 92 -10.86 -6.45 12.41
CA ARG A 92 -10.48 -7.86 12.26
C ARG A 92 -9.11 -8.01 11.60
N MET A 93 -8.87 -7.30 10.50
CA MET A 93 -7.61 -7.34 9.76
C MET A 93 -6.45 -6.87 10.64
N THR A 94 -6.59 -5.76 11.35
CA THR A 94 -5.59 -5.25 12.29
C THR A 94 -5.27 -6.26 13.39
N LYS A 95 -6.29 -6.87 14.01
CA LYS A 95 -6.09 -7.90 15.05
C LYS A 95 -5.33 -9.13 14.51
N ALA A 96 -5.63 -9.55 13.29
CA ALA A 96 -4.94 -10.67 12.65
C ALA A 96 -3.48 -10.31 12.29
N ARG A 97 -3.25 -9.12 11.74
CA ARG A 97 -1.90 -8.64 11.38
C ARG A 97 -0.98 -8.57 12.59
N LEU A 98 -1.49 -8.14 13.75
CA LEU A 98 -0.73 -8.15 15.00
C LEU A 98 -0.29 -9.55 15.45
N LYS A 99 -1.06 -10.59 15.10
CA LYS A 99 -0.71 -12.00 15.37
C LYS A 99 0.21 -12.60 14.31
N SER A 100 0.25 -12.00 13.12
CA SER A 100 1.02 -12.45 11.96
C SER A 100 2.49 -12.02 11.99
N ARG A 101 3.01 -11.49 13.11
CA ARG A 101 4.38 -10.93 13.20
C ARG A 101 5.50 -11.92 12.82
N ALA A 102 5.24 -13.23 12.92
CA ALA A 102 6.20 -14.26 12.55
C ALA A 102 6.33 -14.48 11.03
N TYR A 103 5.43 -13.91 10.22
CA TYR A 103 5.47 -14.07 8.78
C TYR A 103 6.55 -13.15 8.15
N PRO A 104 7.53 -13.71 7.41
CA PRO A 104 8.69 -12.93 6.99
C PRO A 104 8.48 -12.08 5.73
N ARG A 105 7.44 -12.33 4.92
CA ARG A 105 7.27 -11.72 3.58
C ARG A 105 6.14 -10.70 3.54
N THR A 106 6.13 -9.78 4.51
CA THR A 106 5.05 -8.81 4.73
C THR A 106 4.77 -7.89 3.54
N GLY A 107 5.76 -7.67 2.65
CA GLY A 107 5.58 -6.92 1.41
C GLY A 107 4.48 -7.46 0.49
N MET A 108 4.16 -8.76 0.60
CA MET A 108 3.01 -9.37 -0.11
C MET A 108 1.68 -8.70 0.26
N PHE A 109 1.53 -8.19 1.48
CA PHE A 109 0.28 -7.59 1.95
C PHE A 109 0.00 -6.18 1.37
N ARG A 110 0.92 -5.63 0.58
CA ARG A 110 0.74 -4.32 -0.08
C ARG A 110 -0.11 -4.39 -1.34
N PHE A 111 -0.25 -5.59 -1.93
CA PHE A 111 -0.81 -5.74 -3.25
C PHE A 111 -2.04 -6.64 -3.24
N ASP A 112 -3.19 -6.07 -3.57
CA ASP A 112 -4.39 -6.83 -3.86
C ASP A 112 -4.15 -7.77 -5.04
N ARG A 113 -4.84 -8.92 -5.03
CA ARG A 113 -4.79 -9.92 -6.10
C ARG A 113 -6.12 -10.02 -6.82
N VAL A 114 -6.08 -10.39 -8.09
CA VAL A 114 -7.29 -10.67 -8.87
C VAL A 114 -7.41 -12.17 -9.13
N TRP A 115 -8.55 -12.73 -8.77
CA TRP A 115 -8.88 -14.14 -9.05
C TRP A 115 -9.39 -14.30 -10.49
N SER A 116 -9.47 -15.54 -10.99
CA SER A 116 -9.92 -15.83 -12.36
C SER A 116 -11.36 -15.39 -12.67
N ASP A 117 -12.20 -15.23 -11.65
CA ASP A 117 -13.58 -14.73 -11.77
C ASP A 117 -13.68 -13.20 -11.58
N GLY A 118 -12.54 -12.51 -11.50
CA GLY A 118 -12.44 -11.06 -11.32
C GLY A 118 -12.65 -10.58 -9.88
N LYS A 119 -12.77 -11.47 -8.90
CA LYS A 119 -12.78 -11.06 -7.48
C LYS A 119 -11.45 -10.40 -7.11
N ILE A 120 -11.54 -9.31 -6.36
CA ILE A 120 -10.39 -8.63 -5.76
C ILE A 120 -10.18 -9.19 -4.36
N LEU A 121 -8.96 -9.62 -4.07
CA LEU A 121 -8.55 -10.23 -2.81
C LEU A 121 -7.53 -9.30 -2.13
N HIS A 122 -7.91 -8.74 -0.99
CA HIS A 122 -7.05 -7.90 -0.16
C HIS A 122 -6.34 -8.75 0.92
N PRO A 123 -5.04 -9.02 0.80
CA PRO A 123 -4.33 -9.82 1.79
C PRO A 123 -3.97 -9.02 3.04
N TYR A 124 -4.32 -9.55 4.22
CA TYR A 124 -4.15 -8.79 5.47
C TYR A 124 -3.24 -9.47 6.51
N ALA A 125 -3.13 -10.79 6.48
CA ALA A 125 -2.31 -11.56 7.43
C ALA A 125 -1.91 -12.92 6.85
N ALA A 126 -0.93 -13.58 7.48
CA ALA A 126 -0.61 -14.97 7.22
C ALA A 126 -0.36 -15.72 8.54
N HIS A 127 -0.63 -17.01 8.55
CA HIS A 127 -0.38 -17.87 9.69
C HIS A 127 0.13 -19.23 9.23
N LYS A 128 0.87 -19.94 10.10
CA LYS A 128 1.36 -21.28 9.80
C LYS A 128 0.31 -22.35 10.09
N VAL A 129 0.18 -23.30 9.17
CA VAL A 129 -0.51 -24.58 9.39
C VAL A 129 0.49 -25.68 9.03
N GLY A 130 1.03 -26.36 10.04
CA GLY A 130 2.20 -27.22 9.86
C GLY A 130 3.41 -26.39 9.40
N GLU A 131 4.00 -26.78 8.27
CA GLU A 131 5.12 -26.05 7.64
C GLU A 131 4.67 -25.07 6.55
N GLU A 132 3.38 -25.02 6.21
CA GLU A 132 2.86 -24.16 5.16
C GLU A 132 2.35 -22.83 5.71
N TRP A 133 2.54 -21.76 4.93
CA TRP A 133 1.92 -20.47 5.19
C TRP A 133 0.57 -20.38 4.51
N ILE A 134 -0.45 -20.03 5.30
CA ILE A 134 -1.80 -19.75 4.84
C ILE A 134 -2.01 -18.24 4.90
N VAL A 135 -2.41 -17.66 3.77
CA VAL A 135 -2.70 -16.23 3.61
C VAL A 135 -4.18 -15.99 3.83
N SER A 136 -4.49 -15.12 4.78
CA SER A 136 -5.86 -14.65 5.00
C SER A 136 -6.10 -13.37 4.20
N PHE A 137 -7.21 -13.35 3.46
CA PHE A 137 -7.59 -12.22 2.60
C PHE A 137 -9.07 -11.85 2.77
N TYR A 138 -9.37 -10.59 2.47
CA TYR A 138 -10.70 -10.01 2.46
C TYR A 138 -11.15 -9.80 1.02
N LEU A 139 -12.45 -9.92 0.74
CA LEU A 139 -13.05 -9.66 -0.56
C LEU A 139 -13.81 -8.33 -0.48
N PRO A 140 -13.22 -7.19 -0.89
CA PRO A 140 -13.77 -5.86 -0.58
C PRO A 140 -15.19 -5.65 -1.11
N PHE A 141 -15.47 -6.20 -2.29
CA PHE A 141 -16.73 -6.02 -2.99
C PHE A 141 -17.88 -6.90 -2.48
N THR A 142 -17.58 -8.02 -1.83
CA THR A 142 -18.60 -8.95 -1.30
C THR A 142 -18.56 -9.04 0.22
N GLN A 143 -17.65 -8.29 0.84
CA GLN A 143 -17.36 -8.31 2.28
C GLN A 143 -17.07 -9.71 2.83
N GLY A 144 -16.53 -10.58 1.97
CA GLY A 144 -16.23 -11.97 2.30
C GLY A 144 -14.82 -12.15 2.87
N TRP A 145 -14.59 -13.29 3.48
CA TRP A 145 -13.29 -13.70 4.01
C TRP A 145 -12.86 -14.98 3.33
N GLY A 146 -11.57 -15.13 3.07
CA GLY A 146 -11.03 -16.36 2.54
C GLY A 146 -9.60 -16.59 2.98
N GLU A 147 -9.15 -17.82 2.80
CA GLU A 147 -7.79 -18.25 3.08
C GLU A 147 -7.32 -19.18 1.97
N MET A 148 -6.03 -19.15 1.66
CA MET A 148 -5.40 -20.10 0.75
C MET A 148 -3.91 -20.23 1.05
N SER A 149 -3.25 -21.23 0.47
CA SER A 149 -1.80 -21.34 0.61
C SER A 149 -1.09 -20.12 0.02
N GLU A 150 0.04 -19.74 0.62
CA GLU A 150 0.90 -18.67 0.10
C GLU A 150 1.26 -18.89 -1.37
N THR A 151 1.63 -20.12 -1.73
CA THR A 151 1.97 -20.50 -3.11
C THR A 151 0.85 -20.20 -4.09
N GLN A 152 -0.40 -20.54 -3.74
CA GLN A 152 -1.57 -20.20 -4.56
C GLN A 152 -1.80 -18.70 -4.63
N PHE A 153 -1.65 -18.01 -3.50
CA PHE A 153 -1.90 -16.56 -3.42
C PHE A 153 -0.93 -15.74 -4.26
N ILE A 154 0.37 -16.03 -4.19
CA ILE A 154 1.40 -15.27 -4.93
C ILE A 154 1.35 -15.54 -6.44
N ALA A 155 0.79 -16.67 -6.86
CA ALA A 155 0.60 -17.02 -8.26
C ALA A 155 -0.53 -16.20 -8.92
N LEU A 156 -1.39 -15.55 -8.12
CA LEU A 156 -2.43 -14.67 -8.66
C LEU A 156 -1.83 -13.37 -9.22
N PRO A 157 -2.37 -12.82 -10.30
CA PRO A 157 -1.96 -11.50 -10.78
C PRO A 157 -2.21 -10.41 -9.72
N ILE A 158 -1.34 -9.40 -9.68
CA ILE A 158 -1.59 -8.17 -8.91
C ILE A 158 -2.77 -7.43 -9.53
N ALA A 159 -3.74 -7.05 -8.71
CA ALA A 159 -4.89 -6.28 -9.15
C ALA A 159 -4.47 -4.87 -9.57
N THR A 160 -4.97 -4.42 -10.72
CA THR A 160 -4.77 -3.07 -11.23
C THR A 160 -5.99 -2.20 -10.95
N ALA A 161 -5.85 -0.88 -11.10
CA ALA A 161 -7.00 0.04 -11.07
C ALA A 161 -8.07 -0.34 -12.11
N PHE A 162 -7.68 -0.93 -13.25
CA PHE A 162 -8.60 -1.44 -14.25
C PHE A 162 -9.42 -2.63 -13.71
N ASP A 163 -8.79 -3.57 -13.00
CA ASP A 163 -9.49 -4.72 -12.40
C ASP A 163 -10.51 -4.26 -11.36
N ILE A 164 -10.15 -3.28 -10.52
CA ILE A 164 -11.04 -2.70 -9.50
C ILE A 164 -12.24 -2.03 -10.18
N LYS A 165 -12.00 -1.18 -11.20
CA LYS A 165 -13.07 -0.53 -11.98
C LYS A 165 -13.99 -1.54 -12.66
N ARG A 166 -13.40 -2.57 -13.30
CA ARG A 166 -14.16 -3.65 -13.96
C ARG A 166 -15.04 -4.39 -12.95
N ARG A 167 -14.51 -4.70 -11.76
CA ARG A 167 -15.26 -5.40 -10.72
C ARG A 167 -16.42 -4.58 -10.18
N ALA A 168 -16.20 -3.29 -9.94
CA ALA A 168 -17.26 -2.36 -9.52
C ALA A 168 -18.39 -2.29 -10.55
N ALA A 169 -18.05 -2.15 -11.83
CA ALA A 169 -19.02 -2.08 -12.92
C ALA A 169 -19.85 -3.36 -13.07
N GLN A 170 -19.24 -4.54 -12.90
CA GLN A 170 -19.96 -5.83 -12.94
C GLN A 170 -21.03 -5.93 -11.85
N LEU A 171 -20.74 -5.43 -10.64
CA LEU A 171 -21.68 -5.48 -9.51
C LEU A 171 -22.77 -4.42 -9.60
N ALA A 172 -22.47 -3.27 -10.22
CA ALA A 172 -23.46 -2.24 -10.49
C ALA A 172 -24.48 -2.67 -11.57
N ASN A 173 -24.13 -3.61 -12.46
CA ASN A 173 -25.01 -4.03 -13.55
C ASN A 173 -25.02 -5.56 -13.77
N PRO A 174 -25.71 -6.33 -12.92
CA PRO A 174 -25.67 -7.79 -12.91
C PRO A 174 -26.38 -8.49 -14.09
N ARG A 175 -26.92 -7.74 -15.06
CA ARG A 175 -27.79 -8.28 -16.15
C ARG A 175 -27.08 -8.49 -17.51
N ARG A 176 -25.76 -8.55 -17.56
CA ARG A 176 -25.01 -8.96 -18.76
C ARG A 176 -24.14 -10.19 -18.46
N THR A 177 -24.77 -11.35 -18.46
CA THR A 177 -24.12 -12.66 -18.65
C THR A 177 -24.94 -13.44 -19.64
#